data_AF-A0A5H2XSS0-F1
#
_entry.id   AF-A0A5H2XSS0-F1
#
_cell.length_a   1.000
_cell.length_b   1.000
_cell.length_c   1.000
_cell.angle_alpha   90.00
_cell.angle_beta   90.00
_cell.angle_gamma   90.00
#
_symmetry.space_group_name_H-M   'P 1'
#
loop_
_entity.id
_entity.type
_entity.pdbx_description
1 polymer ?
#
loop_
_entity_poly.entity_id
_entity_poly.type
_entity_poly.pdbx_seq_one_letter_code
_entity_poly.pdbx_strand_id
1 'polypeptide(L)'
;MKHGKLSFKHKLALVIGLTSLSQSSLAQVINGDFEVWQQNQPSGWTTVDSGVALSATSDQIKSGQTAARVTVNTSTQSNTDLLQQVSVQAGQSYTFSTWVYHTEGGVKARLIVDGYHGYSDPFTLNQWQQISHTYTATANATINVGLRFYDGTGFDGSEIVYIDNFQPTEATPPPPTNTCQATSLNLSLTTDNYGSETSWTLTNSSNTQVASGSGYASNKSYSETLCVNDDSYTFTILDSYGDGMCCSYGNGAYSLTGPSGTLAQGSSFTTQQQHTFTIGNGGGNGGGTPTDPSEYYASTTGLTGYALKSQLHSIISTHQSQGYSAIWQFIDQSERDNYFEKDNSVLDRYSEQPNGADSITYVAVTNQCGSYSSEGDCYNREHSFPKSWFGGKIEPMNSDIHHIFATDGFVNSKRSNFPFGEVASATYVSSNGSKLGNASSTLNYTGTVFEPIDQFKGDFARAYFYMATRYENVISNWQNNTTYSDAVLNGTSTQVFEPWVVAMLLRWHQADPVDDLERARNQAAHEFQGNRNPFVDHPEFVQQIW
;
A
#
# COMPACT_ATOMS: atom_id res chain seq x y z
N MET A 1 88.87 38.15 18.04
CA MET A 1 87.96 37.77 19.16
C MET A 1 86.56 37.68 18.59
N LYS A 2 85.93 36.50 18.71
CA LYS A 2 84.61 36.17 18.15
C LYS A 2 83.51 36.55 19.15
N HIS A 3 82.55 37.37 18.74
CA HIS A 3 81.16 37.46 19.21
C HIS A 3 80.45 38.34 18.15
N GLY A 4 79.27 38.08 17.58
CA GLY A 4 78.14 37.24 17.92
C GLY A 4 76.89 38.09 17.66
N LYS A 5 76.06 37.73 16.67
CA LYS A 5 74.64 38.13 16.56
C LYS A 5 73.92 37.17 15.61
N LEU A 6 73.12 36.30 16.20
CA LEU A 6 72.25 35.33 15.52
C LEU A 6 71.08 36.05 14.83
N SER A 7 70.82 35.67 13.58
CA SER A 7 69.60 35.98 12.83
C SER A 7 68.66 34.77 12.93
N PHE A 8 67.48 34.96 13.50
CA PHE A 8 66.40 33.96 13.49
C PHE A 8 65.58 34.13 12.20
N LYS A 9 65.77 33.21 11.24
CA LYS A 9 64.81 32.96 10.15
C LYS A 9 64.01 31.72 10.53
N HIS A 10 62.72 31.88 10.81
CA HIS A 10 61.79 30.75 10.93
C HIS A 10 61.57 30.16 9.54
N LYS A 11 62.08 28.95 9.31
CA LYS A 11 61.68 28.09 8.17
C LYS A 11 60.38 27.40 8.57
N LEU A 12 59.29 27.78 7.91
CA LEU A 12 58.05 27.01 7.90
C LEU A 12 58.28 25.81 6.97
N ALA A 13 58.42 24.61 7.54
CA ALA A 13 58.43 23.37 6.78
C ALA A 13 56.98 22.92 6.61
N LEU A 14 56.42 23.13 5.41
CA LEU A 14 55.13 22.59 5.00
C LEU A 14 55.33 21.11 4.69
N VAL A 15 54.85 20.23 5.58
CA VAL A 15 54.74 18.79 5.30
C VAL A 15 53.51 18.59 4.44
N ILE A 16 53.72 18.31 3.16
CA ILE A 16 52.70 17.84 2.22
C ILE A 16 52.42 16.39 2.56
N GLY A 17 51.32 16.15 3.28
CA GLY A 17 50.69 14.84 3.41
C GLY A 17 49.46 14.79 2.51
N LEU A 18 49.66 14.62 1.19
CA LEU A 18 48.58 14.15 0.31
C LEU A 18 48.50 12.63 0.48
N THR A 19 47.48 12.16 1.19
CA THR A 19 46.94 10.82 1.00
C THR A 19 45.46 10.98 0.64
N SER A 20 45.20 11.33 -0.62
CA SER A 20 43.91 11.02 -1.23
C SER A 20 43.89 9.52 -1.47
N LEU A 21 43.40 8.76 -0.49
CA LEU A 21 42.92 7.41 -0.75
C LEU A 21 41.72 7.57 -1.68
N SER A 22 41.95 7.42 -2.99
CA SER A 22 40.88 7.19 -3.95
C SER A 22 40.18 5.90 -3.49
N GLN A 23 39.00 6.03 -2.90
CA GLN A 23 38.12 4.89 -2.69
C GLN A 23 37.79 4.33 -4.07
N SER A 24 38.48 3.28 -4.49
CA SER A 24 38.06 2.48 -5.63
C SER A 24 36.70 1.91 -5.27
N SER A 25 35.65 2.36 -5.93
CA SER A 25 34.32 1.83 -5.75
C SER A 25 34.30 0.38 -6.25
N LEU A 26 33.88 -0.53 -5.38
CA LEU A 26 33.91 -1.95 -5.68
C LEU A 26 32.64 -2.35 -6.45
N ALA A 27 32.81 -3.22 -7.43
CA ALA A 27 31.79 -3.85 -8.26
C ALA A 27 30.88 -2.90 -9.04
N GLN A 28 31.28 -1.63 -9.20
CA GLN A 28 30.49 -0.64 -9.91
C GLN A 28 30.70 -0.69 -11.42
N VAL A 29 29.59 -0.70 -12.15
CA VAL A 29 29.47 -0.65 -13.60
C VAL A 29 29.27 0.81 -14.00
N ILE A 30 30.28 1.41 -14.62
CA ILE A 30 30.23 2.77 -15.17
C ILE A 30 29.11 2.85 -16.19
N ASN A 31 28.22 3.85 -16.02
CA ASN A 31 27.15 4.15 -16.97
C ASN A 31 26.33 2.89 -17.31
N GLY A 32 26.04 2.09 -16.27
CA GLY A 32 25.14 0.94 -16.39
C GLY A 32 23.69 1.34 -16.64
N ASP A 33 23.33 2.58 -16.35
CA ASP A 33 22.07 3.24 -16.70
C ASP A 33 22.01 3.73 -18.16
N PHE A 34 23.11 3.64 -18.91
CA PHE A 34 23.19 4.02 -20.32
C PHE A 34 22.74 5.45 -20.61
N GLU A 35 23.10 6.42 -19.77
CA GLU A 35 22.74 7.83 -19.94
C GLU A 35 23.79 8.64 -20.72
N VAL A 36 25.03 8.15 -20.78
CA VAL A 36 26.17 8.89 -21.34
C VAL A 36 26.70 8.20 -22.60
N TRP A 37 26.48 8.83 -23.76
CA TRP A 37 26.85 8.27 -25.07
C TRP A 37 27.85 9.14 -25.83
N GLN A 38 28.74 8.49 -26.57
CA GLN A 38 29.59 9.13 -27.57
C GLN A 38 29.50 8.34 -28.88
N GLN A 39 29.00 8.98 -29.95
CA GLN A 39 28.96 8.39 -31.30
C GLN A 39 28.40 6.95 -31.32
N ASN A 40 27.24 6.73 -30.68
CA ASN A 40 26.54 5.44 -30.56
C ASN A 40 27.22 4.37 -29.69
N GLN A 41 28.24 4.73 -28.90
CA GLN A 41 28.80 3.87 -27.88
C GLN A 41 28.49 4.42 -26.47
N PRO A 42 27.99 3.59 -25.54
CA PRO A 42 27.79 4.01 -24.17
C PRO A 42 29.15 4.07 -23.46
N SER A 43 29.36 5.14 -22.68
CA SER A 43 30.60 5.36 -21.94
C SER A 43 30.88 4.21 -20.97
N GLY A 44 32.14 3.82 -20.77
CA GLY A 44 32.52 2.74 -19.83
C GLY A 44 32.34 1.31 -20.36
N TRP A 45 31.57 1.10 -21.44
CA TRP A 45 31.38 -0.21 -22.08
C TRP A 45 32.40 -0.46 -23.18
N THR A 46 33.55 -1.00 -22.77
CA THR A 46 34.75 -1.08 -23.62
C THR A 46 34.77 -2.26 -24.57
N THR A 47 34.06 -3.35 -24.27
CA THR A 47 33.94 -4.49 -25.18
C THR A 47 32.56 -4.44 -25.82
N VAL A 48 32.51 -4.10 -27.10
CA VAL A 48 31.31 -4.16 -27.94
C VAL A 48 31.69 -4.94 -29.19
N ASP A 49 31.27 -6.20 -29.27
CA ASP A 49 31.63 -7.04 -30.40
C ASP A 49 30.93 -6.60 -31.70
N SER A 50 31.54 -6.92 -32.84
CA SER A 50 31.05 -6.49 -34.15
C SER A 50 29.68 -7.06 -34.57
N GLY A 51 29.19 -8.09 -33.88
CA GLY A 51 27.86 -8.65 -34.09
C GLY A 51 26.74 -7.87 -33.42
N VAL A 52 27.06 -6.86 -32.59
CA VAL A 52 26.09 -5.96 -31.98
C VAL A 52 26.34 -4.51 -32.38
N ALA A 53 25.27 -3.80 -32.74
CA ALA A 53 25.29 -2.36 -32.94
C ALA A 53 24.45 -1.69 -31.84
N LEU A 54 24.96 -0.60 -31.28
CA LEU A 54 24.31 0.12 -30.19
C LEU A 54 23.82 1.48 -30.66
N SER A 55 22.79 2.01 -30.00
CA SER A 55 22.38 3.41 -30.09
C SER A 55 21.62 3.78 -28.83
N ALA A 56 21.68 5.05 -28.41
CA ALA A 56 20.78 5.56 -27.39
C ALA A 56 19.34 5.57 -27.92
N THR A 57 18.36 5.27 -27.07
CA THR A 57 16.94 5.48 -27.37
C THR A 57 16.23 6.15 -26.21
N SER A 58 15.28 7.03 -26.53
CA SER A 58 14.36 7.61 -25.56
C SER A 58 12.95 7.00 -25.62
N ASP A 59 12.74 6.02 -26.50
CA ASP A 59 11.40 5.46 -26.76
C ASP A 59 11.10 4.25 -25.87
N GLN A 60 12.12 3.42 -25.64
CA GLN A 60 12.04 2.24 -24.77
C GLN A 60 13.10 2.35 -23.68
N ILE A 61 12.71 2.91 -22.54
CA ILE A 61 13.57 3.18 -21.38
C ILE A 61 13.05 2.38 -20.18
N LYS A 62 13.94 1.83 -19.35
CA LYS A 62 13.59 1.27 -18.04
C LYS A 62 13.79 2.29 -16.92
N SER A 63 14.84 3.09 -16.99
CA SER A 63 15.15 4.15 -16.02
C SER A 63 16.01 5.25 -16.65
N GLY A 64 15.96 6.47 -16.12
CA GLY A 64 16.74 7.58 -16.68
C GLY A 64 16.06 8.21 -17.91
N GLN A 65 16.85 8.73 -18.84
CA GLN A 65 16.40 9.39 -20.06
C GLN A 65 16.69 8.58 -21.31
N THR A 66 17.67 7.67 -21.28
CA THR A 66 18.02 6.85 -22.45
C THR A 66 18.41 5.44 -22.08
N ALA A 67 17.94 4.46 -22.83
CA ALA A 67 18.42 3.08 -22.75
C ALA A 67 19.36 2.74 -23.91
N ALA A 68 20.02 1.59 -23.82
CA ALA A 68 20.75 1.02 -24.95
C ALA A 68 19.83 0.19 -25.83
N ARG A 69 19.59 0.68 -27.05
CA ARG A 69 19.01 -0.10 -28.14
C ARG A 69 20.12 -0.95 -28.77
N VAL A 70 20.09 -2.26 -28.54
CA VAL A 70 21.04 -3.24 -29.08
C VAL A 70 20.44 -3.88 -30.33
N THR A 71 21.08 -3.74 -31.47
CA THR A 71 20.73 -4.48 -32.69
C THR A 71 21.71 -5.63 -32.85
N VAL A 72 21.23 -6.87 -32.73
CA VAL A 72 22.01 -8.10 -32.88
C VAL A 72 21.93 -8.55 -34.33
N ASN A 73 23.06 -8.53 -35.05
CA ASN A 73 23.12 -8.70 -36.51
C ASN A 73 23.80 -10.01 -36.95
N THR A 74 24.01 -10.96 -36.02
CA THR A 74 24.70 -12.22 -36.32
C THR A 74 24.19 -13.35 -35.45
N SER A 75 24.19 -14.56 -36.00
CA SER A 75 24.02 -15.82 -35.24
C SER A 75 25.33 -16.33 -34.63
N THR A 76 26.46 -15.64 -34.87
CA THR A 76 27.75 -16.00 -34.27
C THR A 76 27.84 -15.49 -32.84
N GLN A 77 27.44 -16.32 -31.89
CA GLN A 77 27.35 -16.02 -30.46
C GLN A 77 28.67 -15.57 -29.81
N SER A 78 29.83 -15.88 -30.40
CA SER A 78 31.12 -15.42 -29.89
C SER A 78 31.43 -13.96 -30.21
N ASN A 79 30.59 -13.31 -31.02
CA ASN A 79 30.78 -11.95 -31.52
C ASN A 79 29.65 -11.03 -31.07
N THR A 80 29.02 -11.30 -29.93
CA THR A 80 27.86 -10.54 -29.43
C THR A 80 28.03 -10.11 -27.98
N ASP A 81 29.27 -10.00 -27.50
CA ASP A 81 29.55 -9.50 -26.16
C ASP A 81 29.41 -7.98 -26.06
N LEU A 82 28.79 -7.57 -24.96
CA LEU A 82 28.76 -6.20 -24.47
C LEU A 82 29.23 -6.22 -23.01
N LEU A 83 30.47 -5.81 -22.74
CA LEU A 83 31.11 -5.99 -21.43
C LEU A 83 31.78 -4.73 -20.87
N GLN A 84 31.91 -4.75 -19.55
CA GLN A 84 32.74 -3.87 -18.74
C GLN A 84 33.53 -4.67 -17.70
N GLN A 85 34.66 -4.13 -17.23
CA GLN A 85 35.45 -4.70 -16.14
C GLN A 85 35.21 -3.96 -14.83
N VAL A 86 35.00 -4.71 -13.75
CA VAL A 86 34.75 -4.16 -12.40
C VAL A 86 35.63 -4.81 -11.35
N SER A 87 36.04 -4.06 -10.33
CA SER A 87 36.91 -4.56 -9.26
C SER A 87 36.09 -5.06 -8.08
N VAL A 88 36.33 -6.29 -7.61
CA VAL A 88 35.62 -6.92 -6.49
C VAL A 88 36.59 -7.22 -5.33
N GLN A 89 36.07 -7.21 -4.10
CA GLN A 89 36.82 -7.52 -2.88
C GLN A 89 36.42 -8.88 -2.29
N ALA A 90 37.42 -9.66 -1.87
CA ALA A 90 37.27 -10.97 -1.23
C ALA A 90 36.30 -10.95 -0.05
N GLY A 91 35.47 -11.98 0.05
CA GLY A 91 34.49 -12.18 1.11
C GLY A 91 33.22 -11.35 0.96
N GLN A 92 33.11 -10.51 -0.08
CA GLN A 92 31.93 -9.70 -0.35
C GLN A 92 31.06 -10.32 -1.45
N SER A 93 29.76 -10.13 -1.31
CA SER A 93 28.76 -10.55 -2.30
C SER A 93 28.17 -9.33 -3.01
N TYR A 94 28.10 -9.39 -4.33
CA TYR A 94 27.59 -8.34 -5.21
C TYR A 94 26.49 -8.93 -6.08
N THR A 95 25.35 -8.26 -6.15
CA THR A 95 24.28 -8.67 -7.06
C THR A 95 24.37 -7.84 -8.32
N PHE A 96 24.74 -8.50 -9.41
CA PHE A 96 24.70 -7.89 -10.74
C PHE A 96 23.36 -8.18 -11.39
N SER A 97 22.81 -7.19 -12.08
CA SER A 97 21.53 -7.36 -12.79
C SER A 97 21.40 -6.37 -13.91
N THR A 98 20.59 -6.67 -14.91
CA THR A 98 20.20 -5.72 -15.95
C THR A 98 18.79 -6.00 -16.40
N TRP A 99 18.10 -4.97 -16.86
CA TRP A 99 16.83 -5.12 -17.51
C TRP A 99 17.03 -5.34 -19.01
N VAL A 100 16.20 -6.20 -19.58
CA VAL A 100 16.21 -6.60 -20.99
C VAL A 100 14.77 -6.50 -21.51
N TYR A 101 14.58 -6.04 -22.73
CA TYR A 101 13.27 -5.96 -23.39
C TYR A 101 13.41 -6.48 -24.82
N HIS A 102 12.62 -7.49 -25.16
CA HIS A 102 12.58 -8.09 -26.49
C HIS A 102 11.38 -7.60 -27.28
N THR A 103 11.54 -7.41 -28.58
CA THR A 103 10.44 -7.03 -29.50
C THR A 103 9.94 -8.17 -30.36
N GLU A 104 10.80 -9.15 -30.67
CA GLU A 104 10.54 -10.14 -31.74
C GLU A 104 10.70 -11.59 -31.26
N GLY A 105 11.66 -11.87 -30.37
CA GLY A 105 11.82 -13.13 -29.65
C GLY A 105 12.70 -14.16 -30.35
N GLY A 106 13.46 -13.75 -31.36
CA GLY A 106 14.51 -14.55 -31.97
C GLY A 106 15.86 -14.41 -31.25
N VAL A 107 16.01 -13.53 -30.26
CA VAL A 107 17.26 -13.36 -29.50
C VAL A 107 17.01 -13.45 -28.00
N LYS A 108 17.92 -14.12 -27.28
CA LYS A 108 18.00 -14.10 -25.82
C LYS A 108 19.32 -13.50 -25.35
N ALA A 109 19.26 -12.63 -24.33
CA ALA A 109 20.41 -12.10 -23.63
C ALA A 109 20.84 -13.04 -22.50
N ARG A 110 22.14 -13.17 -22.27
CA ARG A 110 22.75 -13.98 -21.21
C ARG A 110 23.61 -13.09 -20.33
N LEU A 111 23.40 -13.11 -19.02
CA LEU A 111 24.20 -12.31 -18.10
C LEU A 111 25.62 -12.88 -17.99
N ILE A 112 26.61 -12.00 -17.97
CA ILE A 112 28.01 -12.33 -17.70
C ILE A 112 28.39 -11.69 -16.37
N VAL A 113 28.90 -12.51 -15.45
CA VAL A 113 29.51 -12.11 -14.17
C VAL A 113 30.60 -13.13 -13.85
N ASP A 114 31.82 -12.89 -14.31
CA ASP A 114 32.94 -13.83 -14.21
C ASP A 114 32.58 -15.26 -14.65
N GLY A 115 31.80 -15.35 -15.74
CA GLY A 115 31.09 -16.57 -16.16
C GLY A 115 29.68 -16.25 -16.63
N TYR A 116 28.98 -17.24 -17.18
CA TYR A 116 27.66 -17.03 -17.78
C TYR A 116 26.52 -17.45 -16.84
N HIS A 117 25.53 -16.58 -16.66
CA HIS A 117 24.45 -16.75 -15.69
C HIS A 117 23.10 -16.41 -16.28
N GLY A 118 22.12 -17.31 -16.11
CA GLY A 118 20.74 -17.10 -16.55
C GLY A 118 20.59 -16.79 -18.04
N TYR A 119 19.34 -16.64 -18.48
CA TYR A 119 19.00 -16.07 -19.77
C TYR A 119 17.78 -15.18 -19.56
N SER A 120 17.65 -14.13 -20.35
CA SER A 120 16.35 -13.51 -20.57
C SER A 120 15.48 -14.51 -21.33
N ASP A 121 14.19 -14.54 -21.03
CA ASP A 121 13.21 -15.26 -21.84
C ASP A 121 12.92 -14.46 -23.13
N PRO A 122 13.32 -14.96 -24.32
CA PRO A 122 13.10 -14.24 -25.56
C PRO A 122 11.60 -14.09 -25.91
N PHE A 123 10.71 -14.91 -25.35
CA PHE A 123 9.27 -14.85 -25.64
C PHE A 123 8.50 -13.88 -24.74
N THR A 124 9.18 -13.35 -23.72
CA THR A 124 8.67 -12.23 -22.94
C THR A 124 8.85 -10.94 -23.76
N LEU A 125 7.91 -10.75 -24.69
CA LEU A 125 7.91 -9.65 -25.66
C LEU A 125 7.22 -8.42 -25.10
N ASN A 126 7.69 -7.25 -25.54
CA ASN A 126 7.10 -5.96 -25.28
C ASN A 126 6.94 -5.58 -23.80
N GLN A 127 7.77 -6.17 -22.95
CA GLN A 127 7.87 -5.82 -21.53
C GLN A 127 9.30 -6.03 -21.04
N TRP A 128 9.70 -5.18 -20.09
CA TRP A 128 11.00 -5.30 -19.44
C TRP A 128 11.02 -6.52 -18.51
N GLN A 129 12.10 -7.29 -18.59
CA GLN A 129 12.39 -8.41 -17.68
C GLN A 129 13.79 -8.22 -17.10
N GLN A 130 13.99 -8.63 -15.85
CA GLN A 130 15.28 -8.52 -15.21
C GLN A 130 15.99 -9.87 -15.21
N ILE A 131 17.28 -9.87 -15.56
CA ILE A 131 18.18 -10.99 -15.28
C ILE A 131 19.19 -10.57 -14.23
N SER A 132 19.46 -11.46 -13.26
CA SER A 132 20.29 -11.13 -12.10
C SER A 132 21.11 -12.33 -11.62
N HIS A 133 22.28 -12.05 -11.04
CA HIS A 133 23.14 -13.03 -10.39
C HIS A 133 23.88 -12.41 -9.20
N THR A 134 23.89 -13.09 -8.05
CA THR A 134 24.70 -12.72 -6.89
C THR A 134 26.04 -13.43 -6.93
N TYR A 135 27.11 -12.66 -7.11
CA TYR A 135 28.50 -13.12 -7.15
C TYR A 135 29.19 -12.88 -5.81
N THR A 136 29.75 -13.91 -5.21
CA THR A 136 30.57 -13.79 -4.00
C THR A 136 32.04 -13.92 -4.33
N ALA A 137 32.80 -12.85 -4.17
CA ALA A 137 34.22 -12.82 -4.51
C ALA A 137 35.03 -13.64 -3.50
N THR A 138 35.82 -14.60 -3.97
CA THR A 138 36.72 -15.41 -3.12
C THR A 138 38.10 -14.77 -2.95
N ALA A 139 38.45 -13.82 -3.82
CA ALA A 139 39.68 -13.04 -3.79
C ALA A 139 39.40 -11.61 -4.28
N ASN A 140 40.31 -10.67 -3.98
CA ASN A 140 40.29 -9.36 -4.63
C ASN A 140 40.66 -9.57 -6.10
N ALA A 141 39.78 -9.17 -7.03
CA ALA A 141 39.96 -9.43 -8.45
C ALA A 141 39.29 -8.33 -9.31
N THR A 142 39.62 -8.29 -10.59
CA THR A 142 38.84 -7.56 -11.59
C THR A 142 38.13 -8.59 -12.47
N ILE A 143 36.82 -8.47 -12.59
CA ILE A 143 35.98 -9.43 -13.31
C ILE A 143 35.26 -8.78 -14.49
N ASN A 144 34.94 -9.57 -15.51
CA ASN A 144 34.07 -9.12 -16.61
C ASN A 144 32.60 -9.24 -16.20
N VAL A 145 31.84 -8.18 -16.47
CA VAL A 145 30.39 -8.15 -16.32
C VAL A 145 29.74 -7.58 -17.58
N GLY A 146 28.54 -8.05 -17.91
CA GLY A 146 27.83 -7.57 -19.10
C GLY A 146 26.84 -8.57 -19.66
N LEU A 147 26.66 -8.56 -20.98
CA LEU A 147 25.72 -9.42 -21.70
C LEU A 147 26.38 -10.11 -22.90
N ARG A 148 25.87 -11.30 -23.22
CA ARG A 148 26.03 -11.95 -24.53
C ARG A 148 24.68 -12.26 -25.13
N PHE A 149 24.52 -12.03 -26.42
CA PHE A 149 23.26 -12.32 -27.13
C PHE A 149 23.34 -13.62 -27.93
N TYR A 150 22.30 -14.43 -27.83
CA TYR A 150 22.19 -15.73 -28.49
C TYR A 150 20.97 -15.69 -29.41
N ASP A 151 21.18 -16.12 -30.66
CA ASP A 151 20.11 -16.39 -31.58
C ASP A 151 19.26 -17.60 -31.13
N GLY A 152 18.01 -17.58 -31.55
CA GLY A 152 16.97 -18.55 -31.22
C GLY A 152 16.08 -18.84 -32.41
N THR A 153 15.03 -19.61 -32.17
CA THR A 153 14.06 -19.95 -33.21
C THR A 153 13.32 -18.70 -33.68
N GLY A 154 13.39 -18.39 -34.98
CA GLY A 154 12.75 -17.22 -35.57
C GLY A 154 13.70 -16.05 -35.86
N PHE A 155 14.97 -16.12 -35.44
CA PHE A 155 15.96 -15.11 -35.80
C PHE A 155 16.23 -15.11 -37.32
N ASP A 156 15.96 -13.99 -37.97
CA ASP A 156 16.03 -13.84 -39.43
C ASP A 156 17.31 -13.13 -39.91
N GLY A 157 18.19 -12.78 -38.97
CA GLY A 157 19.49 -12.15 -39.23
C GLY A 157 19.66 -10.79 -38.54
N SER A 158 18.60 -10.16 -38.05
CA SER A 158 18.69 -8.92 -37.28
C SER A 158 17.54 -8.80 -36.28
N GLU A 159 17.85 -8.52 -35.02
CA GLU A 159 16.82 -8.28 -34.00
C GLU A 159 17.22 -7.18 -33.04
N ILE A 160 16.23 -6.44 -32.54
CA ILE A 160 16.43 -5.38 -31.55
C ILE A 160 16.11 -5.92 -30.15
N VAL A 161 17.04 -5.69 -29.24
CA VAL A 161 16.88 -5.92 -27.81
C VAL A 161 17.22 -4.61 -27.10
N TYR A 162 16.37 -4.12 -26.21
CA TYR A 162 16.70 -2.97 -25.38
C TYR A 162 17.26 -3.45 -24.05
N ILE A 163 18.30 -2.79 -23.56
CA ILE A 163 18.90 -3.06 -22.26
C ILE A 163 19.07 -1.77 -21.48
N ASP A 164 18.88 -1.86 -20.18
CA ASP A 164 18.95 -0.69 -19.31
C ASP A 164 19.23 -1.10 -17.86
N ASN A 165 19.77 -0.17 -17.08
CA ASN A 165 19.96 -0.27 -15.64
C ASN A 165 20.78 -1.51 -15.21
N PHE A 166 21.98 -1.62 -15.75
CA PHE A 166 22.98 -2.62 -15.38
C PHE A 166 23.61 -2.26 -14.03
N GLN A 167 23.27 -3.02 -13.00
CA GLN A 167 23.69 -2.84 -11.61
C GLN A 167 24.80 -3.81 -11.21
N PRO A 168 25.59 -3.50 -10.16
CA PRO A 168 25.62 -2.22 -9.43
C PRO A 168 26.22 -1.11 -10.31
N THR A 169 25.60 0.07 -10.41
CA THR A 169 26.13 1.15 -11.28
C THR A 169 27.09 2.10 -10.52
N GLU A 170 28.13 2.62 -11.18
CA GLU A 170 28.84 3.81 -10.69
C GLU A 170 27.93 5.00 -10.95
N ALA A 171 27.51 5.69 -9.88
CA ALA A 171 26.77 6.93 -10.01
C ALA A 171 27.58 7.90 -10.90
N THR A 172 27.14 8.11 -12.14
CA THR A 172 27.70 9.17 -12.97
C THR A 172 27.40 10.50 -12.27
N PRO A 173 28.34 11.47 -12.26
CA PRO A 173 28.03 12.81 -11.81
C PRO A 173 26.88 13.34 -12.67
N PRO A 174 25.84 13.93 -12.08
CA PRO A 174 24.65 14.31 -12.81
C PRO A 174 25.00 15.35 -13.90
N PRO A 175 24.39 15.29 -15.11
CA PRO A 175 24.20 16.47 -15.95
C PRO A 175 23.52 17.54 -15.08
N PRO A 176 23.77 18.84 -15.34
CA PRO A 176 23.67 19.92 -14.34
C PRO A 176 22.46 19.73 -13.43
N THR A 177 22.77 19.56 -12.15
CA THR A 177 21.88 19.41 -10.99
C THR A 177 20.40 19.71 -11.29
N ASN A 178 19.67 18.67 -11.65
CA ASN A 178 18.37 18.50 -11.06
C ASN A 178 18.59 17.73 -9.76
N THR A 179 18.95 18.46 -8.69
CA THR A 179 18.26 18.22 -7.41
C THR A 179 16.81 17.91 -7.74
N CYS A 180 16.20 16.83 -7.25
CA CYS A 180 14.76 16.60 -7.46
C CYS A 180 14.08 17.94 -7.17
N GLN A 181 13.68 18.66 -8.23
CA GLN A 181 13.10 20.01 -8.13
C GLN A 181 11.67 19.89 -7.58
N ALA A 182 11.20 18.65 -7.46
CA ALA A 182 9.93 18.22 -6.93
C ALA A 182 10.14 17.14 -5.83
N THR A 183 9.18 16.24 -5.65
CA THR A 183 9.06 15.42 -4.43
C THR A 183 9.51 13.96 -4.64
N SER A 184 10.25 13.39 -3.69
CA SER A 184 10.73 12.01 -3.74
C SER A 184 9.85 11.04 -2.92
N LEU A 185 9.54 9.87 -3.49
CA LEU A 185 8.79 8.78 -2.86
C LEU A 185 9.65 7.53 -2.70
N ASN A 186 9.37 6.64 -1.75
CA ASN A 186 10.01 5.33 -1.59
C ASN A 186 8.97 4.22 -1.42
N LEU A 187 8.94 3.28 -2.36
CA LEU A 187 8.21 2.02 -2.27
C LEU A 187 9.06 0.96 -1.55
N SER A 188 8.45 0.19 -0.68
CA SER A 188 8.95 -1.04 -0.08
C SER A 188 7.93 -2.13 -0.41
N LEU A 189 8.34 -3.24 -0.99
CA LEU A 189 7.47 -4.33 -1.43
C LEU A 189 8.08 -5.67 -1.01
N THR A 190 7.41 -6.43 -0.16
CA THR A 190 7.70 -7.81 0.17
C THR A 190 6.68 -8.70 -0.52
N THR A 191 7.12 -9.63 -1.35
CA THR A 191 6.22 -10.59 -2.01
C THR A 191 5.93 -11.81 -1.13
N ASP A 192 4.86 -12.51 -1.42
CA ASP A 192 4.48 -13.78 -0.80
C ASP A 192 5.06 -14.99 -1.54
N ASN A 193 4.47 -16.20 -1.41
CA ASN A 193 4.99 -17.38 -2.11
C ASN A 193 4.91 -17.28 -3.63
N TYR A 194 4.24 -16.28 -4.19
CA TYR A 194 4.04 -16.11 -5.64
C TYR A 194 4.30 -14.68 -6.12
N GLY A 195 5.46 -14.12 -5.76
CA GLY A 195 5.85 -12.76 -6.17
C GLY A 195 5.80 -12.47 -7.68
N SER A 196 5.83 -13.49 -8.54
CA SER A 196 5.70 -13.32 -10.01
C SER A 196 4.35 -12.76 -10.42
N GLU A 197 3.35 -12.90 -9.56
CA GLU A 197 1.97 -12.47 -9.80
C GLU A 197 1.79 -10.99 -9.43
N THR A 198 2.66 -10.47 -8.56
CA THR A 198 2.67 -9.08 -8.11
C THR A 198 3.26 -8.12 -9.15
N SER A 199 2.56 -7.02 -9.41
CA SER A 199 3.04 -5.85 -10.17
C SER A 199 2.42 -4.57 -9.65
N TRP A 200 2.94 -3.41 -10.00
CA TRP A 200 2.34 -2.12 -9.67
C TRP A 200 2.62 -1.05 -10.72
N THR A 201 1.80 0.00 -10.75
CA THR A 201 1.93 1.19 -11.58
C THR A 201 1.66 2.45 -10.76
N LEU A 202 2.21 3.58 -11.19
CA LEU A 202 1.91 4.92 -10.69
C LEU A 202 1.54 5.78 -11.89
N THR A 203 0.33 6.32 -11.93
CA THR A 203 -0.16 7.20 -13.00
C THR A 203 -0.45 8.60 -12.46
N ASN A 204 -0.32 9.64 -13.28
CA ASN A 204 -0.66 11.02 -12.89
C ASN A 204 -2.12 11.40 -13.25
N SER A 205 -2.53 12.64 -12.96
CA SER A 205 -3.90 13.14 -13.20
C SER A 205 -4.33 13.13 -14.68
N SER A 206 -3.35 13.11 -15.59
CA SER A 206 -3.55 12.96 -17.03
C SER A 206 -3.59 11.49 -17.49
N ASN A 207 -3.68 10.54 -16.55
CA ASN A 207 -3.60 9.09 -16.78
C ASN A 207 -2.30 8.63 -17.45
N THR A 208 -1.23 9.41 -17.35
CA THR A 208 0.09 9.01 -17.85
C THR A 208 0.81 8.19 -16.79
N GLN A 209 1.27 6.98 -17.13
CA GLN A 209 2.08 6.16 -16.22
C GLN A 209 3.46 6.79 -16.06
N VAL A 210 3.78 7.16 -14.82
CA VAL A 210 5.05 7.81 -14.44
C VAL A 210 6.03 6.84 -13.78
N ALA A 211 5.57 5.72 -13.23
CA ALA A 211 6.41 4.63 -12.73
C ALA A 211 5.66 3.29 -12.73
N SER A 212 6.39 2.17 -12.69
CA SER A 212 5.82 0.83 -12.54
C SER A 212 6.88 -0.21 -12.15
N GLY A 213 6.43 -1.33 -11.59
CA GLY A 213 7.27 -2.48 -11.24
C GLY A 213 6.51 -3.81 -11.36
N SER A 214 7.21 -4.89 -11.68
CA SER A 214 6.62 -6.22 -11.89
C SER A 214 7.71 -7.30 -11.89
N GLY A 215 7.33 -8.58 -11.95
CA GLY A 215 8.27 -9.70 -12.13
C GLY A 215 9.08 -10.00 -10.87
N TYR A 216 8.46 -9.85 -9.71
CA TYR A 216 9.11 -10.06 -8.43
C TYR A 216 9.31 -11.57 -8.16
N ALA A 217 10.35 -11.91 -7.41
CA ALA A 217 10.57 -13.27 -6.93
C ALA A 217 9.74 -13.49 -5.66
N SER A 218 9.31 -14.72 -5.42
CA SER A 218 8.58 -15.07 -4.20
C SER A 218 9.39 -14.86 -2.92
N ASN A 219 8.70 -14.45 -1.85
CA ASN A 219 9.20 -14.29 -0.49
C ASN A 219 10.41 -13.34 -0.39
N LYS A 220 10.39 -12.23 -1.13
CA LYS A 220 11.52 -11.29 -1.20
C LYS A 220 11.06 -9.85 -1.03
N SER A 221 11.83 -9.07 -0.29
CA SER A 221 11.64 -7.63 -0.12
C SER A 221 12.42 -6.83 -1.16
N TYR A 222 11.80 -5.75 -1.63
CA TYR A 222 12.25 -4.80 -2.65
C TYR A 222 12.06 -3.39 -2.10
N SER A 223 12.90 -2.46 -2.52
CA SER A 223 12.70 -1.04 -2.25
C SER A 223 13.07 -0.21 -3.47
N GLU A 224 12.22 0.74 -3.83
CA GLU A 224 12.31 1.57 -5.04
C GLU A 224 12.07 3.05 -4.69
N THR A 225 12.91 3.96 -5.18
CA THR A 225 12.74 5.40 -4.96
C THR A 225 12.22 6.07 -6.24
N LEU A 226 11.16 6.86 -6.14
CA LEU A 226 10.51 7.60 -7.24
C LEU A 226 10.74 9.11 -7.04
N CYS A 227 10.79 9.91 -8.11
CA CYS A 227 10.76 11.38 -8.04
C CYS A 227 9.60 11.85 -8.94
N VAL A 228 8.68 12.61 -8.38
CA VAL A 228 7.41 12.99 -8.99
C VAL A 228 7.18 14.50 -8.84
N ASN A 229 6.53 15.09 -9.84
CA ASN A 229 6.20 16.51 -9.85
C ASN A 229 4.95 16.80 -9.02
N ASP A 230 4.65 18.08 -8.85
CA ASP A 230 3.41 18.53 -8.24
C ASP A 230 2.22 18.11 -9.11
N ASP A 231 1.46 17.09 -8.69
CA ASP A 231 0.31 16.52 -9.42
C ASP A 231 -0.52 15.60 -8.51
N SER A 232 -1.68 15.14 -8.99
CA SER A 232 -2.37 13.97 -8.43
C SER A 232 -1.86 12.69 -9.07
N TYR A 233 -1.68 11.64 -8.27
CA TYR A 233 -1.20 10.33 -8.69
C TYR A 233 -2.12 9.21 -8.22
N THR A 234 -2.15 8.11 -8.97
CA THR A 234 -2.79 6.85 -8.59
C THR A 234 -1.76 5.72 -8.63
N PHE A 235 -1.43 5.18 -7.46
CA PHE A 235 -0.65 3.94 -7.32
C PHE A 235 -1.60 2.75 -7.39
N THR A 236 -1.34 1.81 -8.29
CA THR A 236 -2.08 0.55 -8.43
C THR A 236 -1.11 -0.59 -8.19
N ILE A 237 -1.38 -1.48 -7.25
CA ILE A 237 -0.72 -2.79 -7.16
C ILE A 237 -1.69 -3.85 -7.70
N LEU A 238 -1.19 -4.84 -8.40
CA LEU A 238 -1.94 -5.89 -9.06
C LEU A 238 -1.36 -7.25 -8.70
N ASP A 239 -2.24 -8.22 -8.61
CA ASP A 239 -1.93 -9.63 -8.48
C ASP A 239 -2.67 -10.38 -9.59
N SER A 240 -1.91 -11.04 -10.45
CA SER A 240 -2.47 -11.58 -11.70
C SER A 240 -3.35 -12.81 -11.52
N TYR A 241 -3.24 -13.52 -10.38
CA TYR A 241 -4.03 -14.72 -10.07
C TYR A 241 -5.23 -14.44 -9.17
N GLY A 242 -5.25 -13.27 -8.52
CA GLY A 242 -6.39 -12.73 -7.80
C GLY A 242 -6.50 -13.19 -6.36
N ASP A 243 -5.47 -13.85 -5.82
CA ASP A 243 -5.35 -14.22 -4.41
C ASP A 243 -4.55 -13.19 -3.59
N GLY A 244 -4.01 -12.17 -4.25
CA GLY A 244 -3.36 -11.03 -3.60
C GLY A 244 -1.91 -11.34 -3.27
N MET A 245 -1.43 -10.84 -2.14
CA MET A 245 -0.08 -11.13 -1.67
C MET A 245 -0.05 -11.52 -0.19
N CYS A 246 -1.16 -12.03 0.34
CA CYS A 246 -1.26 -12.43 1.74
C CYS A 246 -2.09 -13.69 2.01
N CYS A 247 -1.54 -14.40 2.99
CA CYS A 247 -2.12 -15.09 4.13
C CYS A 247 -2.13 -16.62 3.92
N SER A 248 -2.88 -17.12 2.95
CA SER A 248 -2.90 -18.57 2.66
C SER A 248 -1.71 -19.02 1.81
N TYR A 249 -1.11 -18.10 1.06
CA TYR A 249 -0.04 -18.39 0.10
C TYR A 249 1.21 -17.53 0.35
N GLY A 250 1.50 -17.22 1.61
CA GLY A 250 2.69 -16.47 2.03
C GLY A 250 2.35 -15.08 2.53
N ASN A 251 3.32 -14.40 3.13
CA ASN A 251 3.11 -13.10 3.77
C ASN A 251 3.89 -12.01 3.04
N GLY A 252 3.28 -11.44 2.02
CA GLY A 252 3.75 -10.24 1.33
C GLY A 252 3.08 -8.97 1.87
N ALA A 253 3.64 -7.81 1.56
CA ALA A 253 3.12 -6.48 1.86
C ALA A 253 3.82 -5.42 1.00
N TYR A 254 3.21 -4.27 0.76
CA TYR A 254 3.83 -3.10 0.15
C TYR A 254 3.59 -1.83 0.98
N SER A 255 4.46 -0.84 0.81
CA SER A 255 4.41 0.48 1.45
C SER A 255 5.14 1.52 0.60
N LEU A 256 4.42 2.44 -0.03
CA LEU A 256 4.90 3.62 -0.73
C LEU A 256 4.89 4.82 0.22
N THR A 257 6.01 5.50 0.40
CA THR A 257 6.18 6.65 1.29
C THR A 257 6.62 7.88 0.52
N GLY A 258 6.29 9.08 0.99
CA GLY A 258 6.79 10.38 0.50
C GLY A 258 7.37 11.20 1.65
N PRO A 259 7.67 12.50 1.45
CA PRO A 259 8.21 13.35 2.51
C PRO A 259 7.23 13.57 3.67
N SER A 260 5.93 13.41 3.42
CA SER A 260 4.82 13.52 4.40
C SER A 260 4.35 12.17 4.96
N GLY A 261 5.09 11.07 4.75
CA GLY A 261 4.75 9.74 5.29
C GLY A 261 4.23 8.74 4.25
N THR A 262 3.57 7.66 4.69
CA THR A 262 3.12 6.58 3.77
C THR A 262 1.94 6.97 2.91
N LEU A 263 2.15 7.03 1.60
CA LEU A 263 1.16 7.36 0.57
C LEU A 263 0.27 6.17 0.15
N ALA A 264 0.77 4.94 0.26
CA ALA A 264 0.01 3.71 -0.02
C ALA A 264 0.62 2.53 0.74
N GLN A 265 -0.16 1.64 1.34
CA GLN A 265 0.35 0.38 1.88
C GLN A 265 -0.73 -0.69 1.89
N GLY A 266 -0.33 -1.94 2.01
CA GLY A 266 -1.25 -3.06 2.18
C GLY A 266 -0.56 -4.39 1.92
N SER A 267 -1.27 -5.47 2.13
CA SER A 267 -0.81 -6.84 1.87
C SER A 267 -1.90 -7.71 1.26
N SER A 268 -3.15 -7.27 1.38
CA SER A 268 -4.30 -8.07 1.02
C SER A 268 -5.20 -7.32 0.09
N PHE A 269 -5.35 -7.91 -1.09
CA PHE A 269 -6.28 -7.54 -2.14
C PHE A 269 -6.57 -8.80 -2.95
N THR A 270 -7.49 -8.75 -3.90
CA THR A 270 -7.68 -9.86 -4.85
C THR A 270 -6.80 -9.61 -6.05
N THR A 271 -7.32 -9.07 -7.14
CA THR A 271 -6.55 -8.85 -8.38
C THR A 271 -5.83 -7.50 -8.41
N GLN A 272 -6.28 -6.51 -7.64
CA GLN A 272 -5.62 -5.20 -7.55
C GLN A 272 -6.04 -4.42 -6.30
N GLN A 273 -5.19 -3.48 -5.87
CA GLN A 273 -5.50 -2.40 -4.94
C GLN A 273 -5.04 -1.07 -5.54
N GLN A 274 -5.84 -0.01 -5.40
CA GLN A 274 -5.50 1.34 -5.87
C GLN A 274 -5.48 2.35 -4.73
N HIS A 275 -4.52 3.26 -4.77
CA HIS A 275 -4.33 4.37 -3.84
C HIS A 275 -4.12 5.66 -4.62
N THR A 276 -4.88 6.70 -4.32
CA THR A 276 -4.74 8.01 -4.98
C THR A 276 -4.16 9.02 -3.99
N PHE A 277 -3.17 9.80 -4.39
CA PHE A 277 -2.53 10.81 -3.55
C PHE A 277 -2.08 12.03 -4.37
N THR A 278 -1.81 13.17 -3.74
CA THR A 278 -1.28 14.36 -4.42
C THR A 278 0.08 14.76 -3.89
N ILE A 279 0.85 15.40 -4.75
CA ILE A 279 2.17 15.95 -4.50
C ILE A 279 2.11 17.42 -4.89
N GLY A 280 2.65 18.33 -4.06
CA GLY A 280 2.86 19.72 -4.48
C GLY A 280 1.72 20.73 -4.30
N ASN A 281 1.78 21.50 -3.22
CA ASN A 281 1.29 22.89 -3.16
C ASN A 281 1.76 23.55 -1.85
N GLY A 282 2.26 24.78 -1.94
CA GLY A 282 2.62 25.58 -0.77
C GLY A 282 1.39 25.96 0.07
N GLY A 283 1.36 25.52 1.33
CA GLY A 283 0.42 25.95 2.35
C GLY A 283 -0.93 25.22 2.34
N GLY A 284 -1.05 24.19 3.16
CA GLY A 284 -2.34 23.62 3.62
C GLY A 284 -3.10 22.73 2.61
N ASN A 285 -3.53 21.58 3.13
CA ASN A 285 -4.55 20.66 2.60
C ASN A 285 -4.29 19.83 1.33
N GLY A 286 -4.04 18.53 1.58
CA GLY A 286 -4.62 17.39 0.87
C GLY A 286 -3.88 16.92 -0.37
N GLY A 287 -3.43 15.67 -0.50
CA GLY A 287 -3.62 14.49 0.33
C GLY A 287 -2.68 13.37 -0.12
N GLY A 288 -1.53 13.26 0.53
CA GLY A 288 -1.03 11.95 0.92
C GLY A 288 -1.85 11.51 2.13
N THR A 289 -2.10 10.22 2.30
CA THR A 289 -2.62 9.76 3.60
C THR A 289 -1.46 9.89 4.58
N PRO A 290 -1.53 10.74 5.59
CA PRO A 290 -0.45 10.86 6.53
C PRO A 290 -0.51 9.67 7.48
N THR A 291 0.63 9.01 7.63
CA THR A 291 0.80 7.90 8.60
C THR A 291 0.67 8.33 10.04
N ASP A 292 0.69 9.64 10.27
CA ASP A 292 0.29 10.25 11.51
C ASP A 292 -1.15 10.79 11.33
N PRO A 293 -2.14 10.33 12.12
CA PRO A 293 -3.48 10.92 12.16
C PRO A 293 -3.45 12.46 12.20
N SER A 294 -2.43 13.06 12.83
CA SER A 294 -2.31 14.52 12.98
C SER A 294 -2.26 15.29 11.65
N GLU A 295 -1.58 14.77 10.62
CA GLU A 295 -1.52 15.42 9.31
C GLU A 295 -2.74 15.03 8.46
N TYR A 296 -3.33 13.83 8.65
CA TYR A 296 -4.54 13.38 7.93
C TYR A 296 -5.71 14.33 8.18
N TYR A 297 -5.78 14.86 9.41
CA TYR A 297 -6.80 15.80 9.85
C TYR A 297 -6.32 17.25 9.90
N ALA A 298 -5.18 17.61 9.30
CA ALA A 298 -4.63 18.98 9.42
C ALA A 298 -5.64 20.09 9.03
N SER A 299 -6.53 19.81 8.06
CA SER A 299 -7.61 20.72 7.63
C SER A 299 -8.59 21.12 8.73
N THR A 300 -8.70 20.29 9.77
CA THR A 300 -9.71 20.43 10.81
C THR A 300 -9.29 21.43 11.89
N THR A 301 -8.03 21.88 11.85
CA THR A 301 -7.44 22.79 12.84
C THR A 301 -8.33 24.00 13.10
N GLY A 302 -8.80 24.12 14.34
CA GLY A 302 -9.62 25.26 14.80
C GLY A 302 -11.09 25.22 14.37
N LEU A 303 -11.54 24.17 13.68
CA LEU A 303 -12.94 23.97 13.34
C LEU A 303 -13.69 23.27 14.48
N THR A 304 -14.97 23.61 14.66
CA THR A 304 -15.88 22.94 15.61
C THR A 304 -17.29 22.87 15.01
N GLY A 305 -18.20 22.14 15.67
CA GLY A 305 -19.58 21.97 15.26
C GLY A 305 -19.71 21.37 13.87
N TYR A 306 -20.75 21.76 13.13
CA TYR A 306 -20.98 21.23 11.79
C TYR A 306 -19.93 21.66 10.76
N ALA A 307 -19.17 22.75 10.99
CA ALA A 307 -18.06 23.10 10.11
C ALA A 307 -16.92 22.07 10.18
N LEU A 308 -16.61 21.57 11.39
CA LEU A 308 -15.69 20.45 11.56
C LEU A 308 -16.22 19.19 10.88
N LYS A 309 -17.51 18.88 11.06
CA LYS A 309 -18.15 17.74 10.41
C LYS A 309 -18.05 17.77 8.87
N SER A 310 -18.39 18.90 8.24
CA SER A 310 -18.30 19.05 6.78
C SER A 310 -16.85 18.98 6.27
N GLN A 311 -15.88 19.44 7.08
CA GLN A 311 -14.47 19.28 6.73
C GLN A 311 -14.03 17.81 6.82
N LEU A 312 -14.45 17.09 7.87
CA LEU A 312 -14.22 15.66 8.00
C LEU A 312 -14.88 14.87 6.87
N HIS A 313 -16.11 15.21 6.49
CA HIS A 313 -16.78 14.67 5.30
C HIS A 313 -15.88 14.85 4.08
N SER A 314 -15.36 16.05 3.86
CA SER A 314 -14.50 16.34 2.71
C SER A 314 -13.24 15.45 2.70
N ILE A 315 -12.66 15.17 3.86
CA ILE A 315 -11.49 14.26 4.02
C ILE A 315 -11.85 12.80 3.72
N ILE A 316 -12.96 12.29 4.25
CA ILE A 316 -13.29 10.85 4.24
C ILE A 316 -14.33 10.45 3.17
N SER A 317 -14.84 11.41 2.38
CA SER A 317 -15.91 11.19 1.40
C SER A 317 -15.48 10.25 0.27
N THR A 318 -14.20 10.24 -0.07
CA THR A 318 -13.65 9.31 -1.07
C THR A 318 -13.11 8.07 -0.37
N HIS A 319 -13.57 6.91 -0.80
CA HIS A 319 -12.99 5.62 -0.43
C HIS A 319 -13.11 4.67 -1.63
N GLN A 320 -12.23 3.66 -1.69
CA GLN A 320 -12.22 2.62 -2.71
C GLN A 320 -13.13 1.47 -2.26
N SER A 321 -14.32 1.37 -2.87
CA SER A 321 -15.21 0.26 -2.60
C SER A 321 -14.58 -1.02 -3.14
N GLN A 322 -14.29 -1.97 -2.23
CA GLN A 322 -13.76 -3.29 -2.57
C GLN A 322 -14.86 -4.28 -2.97
N GLY A 323 -16.12 -3.84 -2.93
CA GLY A 323 -17.30 -4.65 -3.21
C GLY A 323 -17.70 -5.56 -2.04
N TYR A 324 -18.98 -5.93 -2.02
CA TYR A 324 -19.58 -6.65 -0.89
C TYR A 324 -18.92 -8.01 -0.59
N SER A 325 -18.43 -8.73 -1.61
CA SER A 325 -17.75 -10.01 -1.43
C SER A 325 -16.40 -9.90 -0.71
N ALA A 326 -15.66 -8.80 -0.93
CA ALA A 326 -14.33 -8.59 -0.34
C ALA A 326 -14.37 -8.41 1.18
N ILE A 327 -15.54 -8.11 1.76
CA ILE A 327 -15.72 -8.01 3.22
C ILE A 327 -15.36 -9.33 3.91
N TRP A 328 -15.58 -10.48 3.27
CA TRP A 328 -15.18 -11.77 3.86
C TRP A 328 -13.67 -11.87 4.05
N GLN A 329 -12.90 -11.37 3.08
CA GLN A 329 -11.44 -11.30 3.17
C GLN A 329 -11.00 -10.32 4.25
N PHE A 330 -11.68 -9.18 4.40
CA PHE A 330 -11.42 -8.25 5.50
C PHE A 330 -11.63 -8.92 6.87
N ILE A 331 -12.75 -9.62 7.06
CA ILE A 331 -13.05 -10.33 8.32
C ILE A 331 -11.97 -11.38 8.62
N ASP A 332 -11.61 -12.19 7.62
CA ASP A 332 -10.59 -13.23 7.76
C ASP A 332 -9.24 -12.68 8.24
N GLN A 333 -8.89 -11.47 7.85
CA GLN A 333 -7.55 -10.91 8.09
C GLN A 333 -7.49 -9.92 9.24
N SER A 334 -8.59 -9.21 9.49
CA SER A 334 -8.62 -8.03 10.36
C SER A 334 -9.63 -8.13 11.51
N GLU A 335 -10.52 -9.13 11.49
CA GLU A 335 -11.48 -9.40 12.56
C GLU A 335 -11.27 -10.79 13.15
N ARG A 336 -10.00 -11.13 13.42
CA ARG A 336 -9.61 -12.30 14.23
C ARG A 336 -9.50 -11.92 15.69
N ASP A 337 -10.00 -12.76 16.59
CA ASP A 337 -9.83 -12.53 18.02
C ASP A 337 -8.37 -12.76 18.42
N ASN A 338 -7.68 -11.63 18.61
CA ASN A 338 -6.34 -11.52 19.16
C ASN A 338 -6.33 -10.67 20.45
N TYR A 339 -7.50 -10.33 20.98
CA TYR A 339 -7.67 -9.32 22.03
C TYR A 339 -8.21 -9.93 23.32
N PHE A 340 -9.23 -10.78 23.24
CA PHE A 340 -9.88 -11.41 24.38
C PHE A 340 -9.21 -12.76 24.67
N GLU A 341 -9.77 -13.88 24.23
CA GLU A 341 -9.22 -15.23 24.40
C GLU A 341 -7.98 -15.48 23.54
N LYS A 342 -7.82 -14.72 22.44
CA LYS A 342 -6.68 -14.81 21.50
C LYS A 342 -6.56 -16.18 20.86
N ASP A 343 -7.71 -16.79 20.57
CA ASP A 343 -7.81 -18.13 20.02
C ASP A 343 -7.83 -18.14 18.49
N ASN A 344 -7.72 -16.96 17.86
CA ASN A 344 -7.73 -16.75 16.41
C ASN A 344 -9.06 -17.15 15.74
N SER A 345 -10.15 -17.26 16.51
CA SER A 345 -11.51 -17.31 15.99
C SER A 345 -11.91 -15.98 15.35
N VAL A 346 -13.05 -15.93 14.68
CA VAL A 346 -13.63 -14.66 14.21
C VAL A 346 -14.10 -13.86 15.42
N LEU A 347 -13.66 -12.60 15.49
CA LEU A 347 -14.04 -11.66 16.54
C LEU A 347 -15.49 -11.16 16.32
N ASP A 348 -16.43 -11.99 16.76
CA ASP A 348 -17.85 -11.85 16.54
C ASP A 348 -18.51 -10.94 17.60
N ARG A 349 -18.91 -9.73 17.21
CA ARG A 349 -19.47 -8.74 18.16
C ARG A 349 -20.75 -9.20 18.88
N TYR A 350 -21.41 -10.24 18.39
CA TYR A 350 -22.67 -10.77 18.93
C TYR A 350 -22.50 -12.12 19.67
N SER A 351 -21.29 -12.69 19.69
CA SER A 351 -20.97 -13.93 20.41
C SER A 351 -19.84 -13.78 21.43
N GLU A 352 -18.99 -12.76 21.24
CA GLU A 352 -17.82 -12.46 22.06
C GLU A 352 -18.19 -12.17 23.52
N GLN A 353 -17.47 -12.81 24.45
CA GLN A 353 -17.60 -12.71 25.90
C GLN A 353 -16.32 -12.13 26.53
N PRO A 354 -16.23 -10.80 26.72
CA PRO A 354 -14.98 -10.13 27.11
C PRO A 354 -14.30 -10.56 28.42
N ASN A 355 -15.03 -11.30 29.27
CA ASN A 355 -14.58 -11.71 30.60
C ASN A 355 -14.58 -13.25 30.78
N GLY A 356 -14.63 -14.03 29.71
CA GLY A 356 -14.58 -15.49 29.78
C GLY A 356 -14.79 -16.15 28.43
N ALA A 357 -14.45 -17.44 28.34
CA ALA A 357 -14.46 -18.13 27.05
C ALA A 357 -15.80 -18.07 26.31
N ASP A 358 -15.72 -17.74 25.03
CA ASP A 358 -16.83 -17.79 24.09
C ASP A 358 -17.50 -19.16 24.06
N SER A 359 -18.82 -19.15 24.24
CA SER A 359 -19.65 -20.34 24.03
C SER A 359 -19.79 -20.70 22.55
N ILE A 360 -19.56 -19.73 21.66
CA ILE A 360 -19.72 -19.84 20.22
C ILE A 360 -18.53 -19.15 19.57
N THR A 361 -17.71 -19.92 18.86
CA THR A 361 -16.53 -19.43 18.12
C THR A 361 -16.63 -19.86 16.67
N TYR A 362 -16.12 -19.03 15.76
CA TYR A 362 -16.14 -19.33 14.33
C TYR A 362 -14.75 -19.40 13.73
N VAL A 363 -14.54 -20.36 12.82
CA VAL A 363 -13.36 -20.39 11.97
C VAL A 363 -13.67 -19.58 10.71
N ALA A 364 -12.90 -18.51 10.46
CA ALA A 364 -13.13 -17.69 9.29
C ALA A 364 -13.00 -18.50 7.99
N VAL A 365 -13.67 -18.04 6.93
CA VAL A 365 -13.87 -18.71 5.65
C VAL A 365 -14.75 -19.96 5.76
N THR A 366 -14.53 -20.83 6.74
CA THR A 366 -15.23 -22.10 6.91
C THR A 366 -16.67 -21.90 7.39
N ASN A 367 -16.86 -21.04 8.39
CA ASN A 367 -18.17 -20.81 9.01
C ASN A 367 -18.88 -19.54 8.49
N GLN A 368 -18.54 -19.05 7.30
CA GLN A 368 -19.23 -17.90 6.69
C GLN A 368 -20.53 -18.34 6.03
N CYS A 369 -21.65 -17.63 6.26
CA CYS A 369 -22.88 -17.94 5.53
C CYS A 369 -23.86 -16.76 5.43
N GLY A 370 -24.97 -17.00 4.73
CA GLY A 370 -26.11 -16.07 4.65
C GLY A 370 -27.46 -16.68 5.04
N SER A 371 -27.45 -17.91 5.58
CA SER A 371 -28.65 -18.66 5.96
C SER A 371 -28.40 -19.43 7.25
N TYR A 372 -29.19 -19.14 8.29
CA TYR A 372 -29.03 -19.63 9.65
C TYR A 372 -30.40 -19.78 10.31
N SER A 373 -30.48 -20.66 11.31
CA SER A 373 -31.69 -21.05 12.04
C SER A 373 -31.52 -21.06 13.55
N SER A 374 -30.28 -21.08 14.04
CA SER A 374 -29.89 -20.96 15.44
C SER A 374 -28.60 -20.15 15.60
N GLU A 375 -28.36 -19.61 16.80
CA GLU A 375 -27.03 -19.12 17.18
C GLU A 375 -26.01 -20.26 17.06
N GLY A 376 -24.81 -19.93 16.60
CA GLY A 376 -23.73 -20.90 16.40
C GLY A 376 -23.71 -21.54 15.01
N ASP A 377 -24.70 -21.29 14.16
CA ASP A 377 -24.75 -21.87 12.82
C ASP A 377 -23.60 -21.38 11.94
N CYS A 378 -23.39 -20.06 11.92
CA CYS A 378 -22.39 -19.38 11.08
C CYS A 378 -22.27 -17.91 11.46
N TYR A 379 -21.16 -17.26 11.07
CA TYR A 379 -21.04 -15.81 11.13
C TYR A 379 -21.46 -15.14 9.81
N ASN A 380 -21.89 -13.88 9.91
CA ASN A 380 -22.35 -13.03 8.84
C ASN A 380 -21.78 -11.61 8.97
N ARG A 381 -21.93 -10.83 7.90
CA ARG A 381 -21.55 -9.42 7.80
C ARG A 381 -22.72 -8.56 8.25
N GLU A 382 -22.63 -7.98 9.44
CA GLU A 382 -23.64 -7.11 10.01
C GLU A 382 -23.48 -5.69 9.49
N HIS A 383 -24.52 -5.15 8.87
CA HIS A 383 -24.61 -3.71 8.57
C HIS A 383 -25.07 -2.99 9.84
N SER A 384 -24.14 -2.58 10.70
CA SER A 384 -24.46 -1.92 11.98
C SER A 384 -25.27 -0.65 11.75
N PHE A 385 -25.08 0.06 10.65
CA PHE A 385 -26.09 0.98 10.12
C PHE A 385 -26.94 0.23 9.08
N PRO A 386 -28.22 -0.11 9.36
CA PRO A 386 -28.98 -1.06 8.56
C PRO A 386 -29.05 -0.69 7.08
N LYS A 387 -28.75 -1.68 6.23
CA LYS A 387 -28.81 -1.54 4.78
C LYS A 387 -30.15 -1.04 4.25
N SER A 388 -31.26 -1.42 4.89
CA SER A 388 -32.59 -0.94 4.51
C SER A 388 -32.77 0.56 4.72
N TRP A 389 -32.02 1.18 5.64
CA TRP A 389 -32.17 2.60 5.96
C TRP A 389 -31.59 3.49 4.87
N PHE A 390 -30.56 3.06 4.13
CA PHE A 390 -29.97 3.85 3.03
C PHE A 390 -30.41 3.39 1.63
N GLY A 391 -31.44 2.55 1.53
CA GLY A 391 -32.06 2.17 0.25
C GLY A 391 -31.67 0.80 -0.29
N GLY A 392 -31.04 -0.07 0.50
CA GLY A 392 -30.75 -1.45 0.09
C GLY A 392 -29.31 -1.64 -0.37
N LYS A 393 -29.09 -2.48 -1.39
CA LYS A 393 -27.74 -2.85 -1.90
C LYS A 393 -27.14 -1.72 -2.76
N ILE A 394 -27.01 -0.52 -2.19
CA ILE A 394 -26.50 0.67 -2.85
C ILE A 394 -25.05 0.89 -2.43
N GLU A 395 -24.15 0.92 -3.41
CA GLU A 395 -22.75 1.26 -3.20
C GLU A 395 -22.55 2.79 -3.17
N PRO A 396 -21.59 3.30 -2.39
CA PRO A 396 -20.60 2.53 -1.63
C PRO A 396 -21.04 2.11 -0.21
N MET A 397 -22.19 2.58 0.28
CA MET A 397 -22.67 2.30 1.64
C MET A 397 -22.79 0.80 1.93
N ASN A 398 -23.17 0.01 0.93
CA ASN A 398 -23.38 -1.43 1.08
C ASN A 398 -22.08 -2.21 1.36
N SER A 399 -20.92 -1.69 0.97
CA SER A 399 -19.62 -2.35 1.19
C SER A 399 -18.63 -1.59 2.05
N ASP A 400 -19.02 -0.44 2.62
CA ASP A 400 -18.16 0.36 3.49
C ASP A 400 -17.86 -0.36 4.81
N ILE A 401 -16.58 -0.67 5.05
CA ILE A 401 -16.15 -1.54 6.16
C ILE A 401 -16.22 -0.84 7.53
N HIS A 402 -16.30 0.48 7.58
CA HIS A 402 -16.36 1.23 8.85
C HIS A 402 -17.67 1.01 9.63
N HIS A 403 -18.70 0.43 9.01
CA HIS A 403 -19.95 0.07 9.70
C HIS A 403 -20.35 -1.40 9.53
N ILE A 404 -19.48 -2.23 8.95
CA ILE A 404 -19.77 -3.66 8.73
C ILE A 404 -18.90 -4.53 9.63
N PHE A 405 -19.50 -5.33 10.50
CA PHE A 405 -18.78 -6.15 11.48
C PHE A 405 -19.12 -7.64 11.35
N ALA A 406 -18.20 -8.54 11.69
CA ALA A 406 -18.49 -9.95 11.87
C ALA A 406 -19.40 -10.19 13.07
N THR A 407 -20.45 -10.98 12.86
CA THR A 407 -21.49 -11.25 13.86
C THR A 407 -22.15 -12.60 13.64
N ASP A 408 -22.71 -13.16 14.71
CA ASP A 408 -23.49 -14.38 14.60
C ASP A 408 -24.68 -14.12 13.67
N GLY A 409 -24.85 -14.98 12.68
CA GLY A 409 -25.86 -14.78 11.65
C GLY A 409 -27.28 -14.75 12.24
N PHE A 410 -27.58 -15.63 13.21
CA PHE A 410 -28.89 -15.66 13.84
C PHE A 410 -29.12 -14.45 14.74
N VAL A 411 -28.15 -14.03 15.54
CA VAL A 411 -28.26 -12.81 16.35
C VAL A 411 -28.44 -11.58 15.45
N ASN A 412 -27.69 -11.48 14.36
CA ASN A 412 -27.86 -10.46 13.32
C ASN A 412 -29.30 -10.48 12.76
N SER A 413 -29.88 -11.66 12.52
CA SER A 413 -31.29 -11.77 12.09
C SER A 413 -32.30 -11.29 13.14
N LYS A 414 -31.99 -11.46 14.43
CA LYS A 414 -32.80 -10.90 15.53
C LYS A 414 -32.68 -9.39 15.58
N ARG A 415 -31.46 -8.88 15.39
CA ARG A 415 -31.20 -7.44 15.29
C ARG A 415 -31.97 -6.81 14.14
N SER A 416 -32.05 -7.48 12.99
CA SER A 416 -32.82 -7.02 11.82
C SER A 416 -32.42 -5.58 11.42
N ASN A 417 -33.37 -4.65 11.29
CA ASN A 417 -33.13 -3.23 11.08
C ASN A 417 -33.66 -2.37 12.24
N PHE A 418 -33.77 -2.95 13.43
CA PHE A 418 -34.17 -2.22 14.63
C PHE A 418 -33.10 -1.20 15.03
N PRO A 419 -33.46 -0.03 15.57
CA PRO A 419 -32.51 0.89 16.15
C PRO A 419 -31.70 0.24 17.26
N PHE A 420 -30.45 0.65 17.41
CA PHE A 420 -29.71 0.36 18.63
C PHE A 420 -30.31 1.14 19.82
N GLY A 421 -30.27 0.55 21.02
CA GLY A 421 -30.66 1.20 22.26
C GLY A 421 -30.79 0.24 23.43
N GLU A 422 -30.72 0.76 24.66
CA GLU A 422 -30.89 -0.07 25.85
C GLU A 422 -32.29 -0.68 25.93
N VAL A 423 -32.34 -1.97 26.27
CA VAL A 423 -33.57 -2.75 26.37
C VAL A 423 -34.04 -2.79 27.82
N ALA A 424 -35.24 -2.27 28.09
CA ALA A 424 -35.86 -2.39 29.42
C ALA A 424 -36.49 -3.78 29.65
N SER A 425 -37.05 -4.38 28.61
CA SER A 425 -37.68 -5.70 28.67
C SER A 425 -37.30 -6.51 27.44
N ALA A 426 -36.43 -7.49 27.63
CA ALA A 426 -35.94 -8.34 26.54
C ALA A 426 -37.00 -9.37 26.12
N THR A 427 -37.23 -9.47 24.82
CA THR A 427 -37.95 -10.57 24.17
C THR A 427 -37.00 -11.66 23.67
N TYR A 428 -35.71 -11.34 23.56
CA TYR A 428 -34.63 -12.25 23.22
C TYR A 428 -33.31 -11.75 23.84
N VAL A 429 -32.46 -12.69 24.24
CA VAL A 429 -31.11 -12.46 24.77
C VAL A 429 -30.18 -13.47 24.09
N SER A 430 -29.12 -13.01 23.44
CA SER A 430 -28.10 -13.87 22.83
C SER A 430 -27.19 -14.52 23.87
N SER A 431 -26.41 -15.50 23.44
CA SER A 431 -25.38 -16.16 24.26
C SER A 431 -24.38 -15.19 24.91
N ASN A 432 -24.01 -14.08 24.23
CA ASN A 432 -23.12 -13.07 24.82
C ASN A 432 -23.84 -12.02 25.69
N GLY A 433 -25.17 -12.02 25.72
CA GLY A 433 -25.97 -11.09 26.51
C GLY A 433 -26.50 -9.87 25.75
N SER A 434 -26.29 -9.77 24.44
CA SER A 434 -27.00 -8.80 23.60
C SER A 434 -28.50 -9.06 23.64
N LYS A 435 -29.32 -8.02 23.54
CA LYS A 435 -30.77 -8.11 23.78
C LYS A 435 -31.57 -7.52 22.64
N LEU A 436 -32.73 -8.09 22.37
CA LEU A 436 -33.78 -7.48 21.57
C LEU A 436 -34.99 -7.25 22.48
N GLY A 437 -35.63 -6.09 22.40
CA GLY A 437 -36.83 -5.84 23.19
C GLY A 437 -37.32 -4.40 23.16
N ASN A 438 -38.19 -4.07 24.11
CA ASN A 438 -38.72 -2.70 24.21
C ASN A 438 -37.65 -1.74 24.74
N ALA A 439 -37.57 -0.58 24.10
CA ALA A 439 -36.67 0.51 24.47
C ALA A 439 -36.85 0.92 25.93
N SER A 440 -35.72 1.18 26.60
CA SER A 440 -35.71 1.81 27.91
C SER A 440 -36.32 3.20 27.85
N SER A 441 -37.15 3.54 28.84
CA SER A 441 -37.73 4.89 28.95
C SER A 441 -36.67 5.98 29.09
N THR A 442 -35.45 5.64 29.51
CA THR A 442 -34.31 6.57 29.61
C THR A 442 -33.85 7.08 28.25
N LEU A 443 -34.18 6.39 27.16
CA LEU A 443 -33.88 6.83 25.81
C LEU A 443 -34.80 7.97 25.35
N ASN A 444 -35.97 8.20 25.96
CA ASN A 444 -37.01 9.04 25.37
C ASN A 444 -37.46 8.59 23.96
N TYR A 445 -37.33 7.28 23.69
CA TYR A 445 -37.83 6.61 22.49
C TYR A 445 -38.76 5.47 22.90
N THR A 446 -39.81 5.23 22.11
CA THR A 446 -40.71 4.08 22.28
C THR A 446 -40.68 3.24 21.03
N GLY A 447 -40.38 1.95 21.18
CA GLY A 447 -40.29 1.01 20.07
C GLY A 447 -39.42 -0.19 20.45
N THR A 448 -39.19 -1.05 19.47
CA THR A 448 -38.26 -2.16 19.59
C THR A 448 -36.84 -1.66 19.30
N VAL A 449 -35.89 -2.04 20.15
CA VAL A 449 -34.46 -1.76 19.97
C VAL A 449 -33.64 -3.02 20.18
N PHE A 450 -32.42 -3.01 19.64
CA PHE A 450 -31.40 -4.00 19.93
C PHE A 450 -30.30 -3.38 20.80
N GLU A 451 -29.90 -4.06 21.86
CA GLU A 451 -28.85 -3.66 22.77
C GLU A 451 -27.64 -4.60 22.60
N PRO A 452 -26.53 -4.16 21.97
CA PRO A 452 -25.28 -4.90 22.04
C PRO A 452 -24.70 -4.85 23.47
N ILE A 453 -23.76 -5.74 23.78
CA ILE A 453 -23.06 -5.70 25.07
C ILE A 453 -22.24 -4.41 25.23
N ASP A 454 -21.97 -4.03 26.49
CA ASP A 454 -21.32 -2.76 26.82
C ASP A 454 -19.95 -2.56 26.17
N GLN A 455 -19.19 -3.66 25.95
CA GLN A 455 -17.84 -3.66 25.36
C GLN A 455 -17.77 -3.13 23.92
N PHE A 456 -18.89 -3.06 23.19
CA PHE A 456 -18.91 -2.65 21.79
C PHE A 456 -19.84 -1.47 21.51
N LYS A 457 -20.43 -0.88 22.56
CA LYS A 457 -21.38 0.24 22.41
C LYS A 457 -20.68 1.46 21.81
N GLY A 458 -19.43 1.70 22.18
CA GLY A 458 -18.57 2.74 21.65
C GLY A 458 -18.22 2.53 20.17
N ASP A 459 -17.86 1.30 19.78
CA ASP A 459 -17.58 0.91 18.40
C ASP A 459 -18.76 1.27 17.49
N PHE A 460 -19.96 0.81 17.86
CA PHE A 460 -21.17 1.10 17.10
C PHE A 460 -21.52 2.59 17.12
N ALA A 461 -21.26 3.31 18.22
CA ALA A 461 -21.46 4.74 18.27
C ALA A 461 -20.56 5.50 17.28
N ARG A 462 -19.27 5.15 17.24
CA ARG A 462 -18.31 5.74 16.29
C ARG A 462 -18.58 5.33 14.85
N ALA A 463 -19.12 4.14 14.59
CA ALA A 463 -19.61 3.74 13.28
C ALA A 463 -20.81 4.60 12.81
N TYR A 464 -21.75 4.92 13.72
CA TYR A 464 -22.88 5.80 13.42
C TYR A 464 -22.42 7.25 13.14
N PHE A 465 -21.53 7.80 13.96
CA PHE A 465 -20.96 9.13 13.71
C PHE A 465 -20.19 9.18 12.39
N TYR A 466 -19.47 8.11 12.06
CA TYR A 466 -18.83 7.95 10.75
C TYR A 466 -19.87 7.99 9.62
N MET A 467 -20.94 7.18 9.69
CA MET A 467 -21.98 7.17 8.65
C MET A 467 -22.62 8.55 8.49
N ALA A 468 -22.88 9.26 9.59
CA ALA A 468 -23.40 10.62 9.58
C ALA A 468 -22.48 11.63 8.89
N THR A 469 -21.17 11.42 8.98
CA THR A 469 -20.14 12.35 8.50
C THR A 469 -19.71 12.01 7.08
N ARG A 470 -19.34 10.76 6.80
CA ARG A 470 -19.01 10.29 5.46
C ARG A 470 -20.17 10.63 4.52
N TYR A 471 -21.40 10.27 4.85
CA TYR A 471 -22.52 10.36 3.91
C TYR A 471 -23.32 11.66 4.04
N GLU A 472 -22.70 12.73 4.56
CA GLU A 472 -23.32 14.05 4.76
C GLU A 472 -24.10 14.55 3.52
N ASN A 473 -23.57 14.31 2.32
CA ASN A 473 -24.15 14.76 1.06
C ASN A 473 -25.43 14.02 0.63
N VAL A 474 -25.77 12.88 1.24
CA VAL A 474 -26.91 12.03 0.83
C VAL A 474 -27.81 11.58 1.99
N ILE A 475 -27.30 11.55 3.23
CA ILE A 475 -27.97 10.93 4.38
C ILE A 475 -29.29 11.60 4.77
N SER A 476 -29.46 12.90 4.48
CA SER A 476 -30.72 13.62 4.72
C SER A 476 -31.92 13.00 3.98
N ASN A 477 -31.67 12.31 2.87
CA ASN A 477 -32.71 11.68 2.06
C ASN A 477 -33.13 10.30 2.56
N TRP A 478 -32.47 9.77 3.61
CA TRP A 478 -32.66 8.39 4.07
C TRP A 478 -33.72 8.23 5.15
N GLN A 479 -34.13 9.33 5.79
CA GLN A 479 -35.11 9.32 6.88
C GLN A 479 -36.34 8.45 6.56
N ASN A 480 -36.98 8.69 5.43
CA ASN A 480 -38.26 8.08 5.10
C ASN A 480 -38.16 6.71 4.41
N ASN A 481 -36.98 6.09 4.34
CA ASN A 481 -36.82 4.79 3.67
C ASN A 481 -37.51 3.65 4.42
N THR A 482 -37.58 3.73 5.75
CA THR A 482 -38.26 2.77 6.63
C THR A 482 -38.80 3.48 7.88
N THR A 483 -39.72 2.85 8.62
CA THR A 483 -40.18 3.37 9.92
C THR A 483 -39.03 3.50 10.93
N TYR A 484 -38.02 2.63 10.89
CA TYR A 484 -36.90 2.68 11.83
C TYR A 484 -35.83 3.69 11.45
N SER A 485 -35.62 3.94 10.15
CA SER A 485 -34.79 5.05 9.72
C SER A 485 -35.43 6.39 10.09
N ASP A 486 -36.76 6.51 10.00
CA ASP A 486 -37.48 7.73 10.40
C ASP A 486 -37.41 7.95 11.92
N ALA A 487 -37.43 6.87 12.71
CA ALA A 487 -37.25 6.95 14.15
C ALA A 487 -35.83 7.37 14.59
N VAL A 488 -34.84 7.26 13.70
CA VAL A 488 -33.41 7.45 14.04
C VAL A 488 -32.82 8.68 13.36
N LEU A 489 -33.21 8.97 12.12
CA LEU A 489 -32.70 10.05 11.30
C LEU A 489 -33.68 11.23 11.31
N ASN A 490 -33.18 12.44 11.49
CA ASN A 490 -34.00 13.66 11.59
C ASN A 490 -34.19 14.41 10.24
N GLY A 491 -33.73 13.82 9.14
CA GLY A 491 -33.82 14.41 7.80
C GLY A 491 -32.84 15.55 7.49
N THR A 492 -31.88 15.85 8.37
CA THR A 492 -30.84 16.88 8.13
C THR A 492 -29.51 16.25 7.75
N SER A 493 -28.67 16.97 7.00
CA SER A 493 -27.27 16.58 6.75
C SER A 493 -26.34 16.96 7.90
N THR A 494 -26.73 17.88 8.78
CA THR A 494 -25.91 18.37 9.89
C THR A 494 -25.99 17.46 11.11
N GLN A 495 -27.08 17.51 11.87
CA GLN A 495 -27.24 16.68 13.07
C GLN A 495 -27.43 15.21 12.72
N VAL A 496 -28.11 14.93 11.59
CA VAL A 496 -28.45 13.60 11.05
C VAL A 496 -29.40 12.79 11.91
N PHE A 497 -29.15 12.69 13.20
CA PHE A 497 -29.87 11.82 14.10
C PHE A 497 -30.90 12.56 14.94
N GLU A 498 -31.96 11.87 15.33
CA GLU A 498 -32.92 12.34 16.31
C GLU A 498 -32.23 12.62 17.67
N PRO A 499 -32.71 13.58 18.49
CA PRO A 499 -32.03 13.97 19.74
C PRO A 499 -31.79 12.80 20.70
N TRP A 500 -32.70 11.83 20.74
CA TRP A 500 -32.55 10.65 21.59
C TRP A 500 -31.36 9.76 21.17
N VAL A 501 -31.14 9.64 19.86
CA VAL A 501 -30.04 8.87 19.29
C VAL A 501 -28.74 9.59 19.56
N VAL A 502 -28.66 10.91 19.33
CA VAL A 502 -27.45 11.70 19.64
C VAL A 502 -27.06 11.52 21.12
N ALA A 503 -28.02 11.69 22.04
CA ALA A 503 -27.77 11.52 23.47
C ALA A 503 -27.30 10.10 23.84
N MET A 504 -27.85 9.07 23.19
CA MET A 504 -27.41 7.69 23.37
C MET A 504 -26.00 7.45 22.83
N LEU A 505 -25.71 7.85 21.59
CA LEU A 505 -24.41 7.64 20.95
C LEU A 505 -23.30 8.40 21.69
N LEU A 506 -23.54 9.62 22.16
CA LEU A 506 -22.60 10.37 22.99
C LEU A 506 -22.26 9.63 24.29
N ARG A 507 -23.30 9.08 24.94
CA ARG A 507 -23.14 8.34 26.20
C ARG A 507 -22.41 7.02 25.98
N TRP A 508 -22.72 6.30 24.91
CA TRP A 508 -22.03 5.05 24.53
C TRP A 508 -20.56 5.33 24.20
N HIS A 509 -20.29 6.33 23.37
CA HIS A 509 -18.94 6.77 23.04
C HIS A 509 -18.09 7.13 24.27
N GLN A 510 -18.68 7.76 25.29
CA GLN A 510 -17.99 8.10 26.53
C GLN A 510 -17.81 6.91 27.47
N ALA A 511 -18.80 6.02 27.54
CA ALA A 511 -18.77 4.86 28.43
C ALA A 511 -17.85 3.74 27.93
N ASP A 512 -17.67 3.66 26.61
CA ASP A 512 -16.81 2.70 25.92
C ASP A 512 -15.80 3.45 25.02
N PRO A 513 -14.67 3.91 25.61
CA PRO A 513 -13.63 4.67 24.91
C PRO A 513 -12.91 3.83 23.86
N VAL A 514 -12.29 4.50 22.88
CA VAL A 514 -11.52 3.82 21.83
C VAL A 514 -10.42 2.95 22.40
N ASP A 515 -10.40 1.68 22.04
CA ASP A 515 -9.40 0.70 22.47
C ASP A 515 -8.41 0.33 21.34
N ASP A 516 -7.51 -0.62 21.63
CA ASP A 516 -6.52 -1.08 20.66
C ASP A 516 -7.15 -1.88 19.51
N LEU A 517 -8.25 -2.59 19.79
CA LEU A 517 -9.00 -3.34 18.80
C LEU A 517 -9.58 -2.42 17.74
N GLU A 518 -10.24 -1.34 18.14
CA GLU A 518 -10.78 -0.36 17.20
C GLU A 518 -9.69 0.39 16.46
N ARG A 519 -8.59 0.78 17.11
CA ARG A 519 -7.47 1.44 16.44
C ARG A 519 -6.88 0.55 15.35
N ALA A 520 -6.65 -0.72 15.65
CA ALA A 520 -6.14 -1.69 14.69
C ALA A 520 -7.13 -1.91 13.54
N ARG A 521 -8.42 -2.05 13.86
CA ARG A 521 -9.48 -2.20 12.85
C ARG A 521 -9.59 -0.96 11.97
N ASN A 522 -9.50 0.25 12.52
CA ASN A 522 -9.56 1.50 11.76
C ASN A 522 -8.35 1.64 10.83
N GLN A 523 -7.16 1.22 11.28
CA GLN A 523 -5.98 1.13 10.41
C GLN A 523 -6.18 0.11 9.29
N ALA A 524 -6.65 -1.10 9.60
CA ALA A 524 -6.92 -2.12 8.58
C ALA A 524 -7.99 -1.66 7.58
N ALA A 525 -9.06 -0.99 8.06
CA ALA A 525 -10.10 -0.41 7.23
C ALA A 525 -9.53 0.67 6.29
N HIS A 526 -8.62 1.49 6.79
CA HIS A 526 -7.91 2.46 5.98
C HIS A 526 -7.07 1.80 4.88
N GLU A 527 -6.34 0.73 5.19
CA GLU A 527 -5.57 -0.03 4.20
C GLU A 527 -6.48 -0.70 3.16
N PHE A 528 -7.66 -1.16 3.60
CA PHE A 528 -8.63 -1.87 2.79
C PHE A 528 -9.40 -0.95 1.82
N GLN A 529 -9.90 0.20 2.27
CA GLN A 529 -10.75 1.09 1.46
C GLN A 529 -10.26 2.54 1.35
N GLY A 530 -9.13 2.90 1.94
CA GLY A 530 -8.45 4.18 1.70
C GLY A 530 -8.94 5.38 2.53
N ASN A 531 -9.96 5.22 3.38
CA ASN A 531 -10.40 6.28 4.31
C ASN A 531 -10.44 5.79 5.76
N ARG A 532 -10.34 6.72 6.71
CA ARG A 532 -10.33 6.42 8.15
C ARG A 532 -11.65 6.84 8.80
N ASN A 533 -12.00 6.23 9.93
CA ASN A 533 -13.03 6.72 10.82
C ASN A 533 -12.44 7.79 11.76
N PRO A 534 -12.78 9.09 11.58
CA PRO A 534 -12.20 10.17 12.39
C PRO A 534 -12.50 10.06 13.87
N PHE A 535 -13.60 9.38 14.23
CA PHE A 535 -14.04 9.27 15.60
C PHE A 535 -13.32 8.16 16.37
N VAL A 536 -12.58 7.29 15.66
CA VAL A 536 -11.63 6.34 16.26
C VAL A 536 -10.27 7.02 16.45
N ASP A 537 -9.81 7.77 15.45
CA ASP A 537 -8.50 8.45 15.52
C ASP A 537 -8.49 9.65 16.47
N HIS A 538 -9.57 10.43 16.44
CA HIS A 538 -9.78 11.63 17.22
C HIS A 538 -11.16 11.55 17.90
N PRO A 539 -11.30 10.73 18.96
CA PRO A 539 -12.56 10.60 19.69
C PRO A 539 -13.10 11.94 20.21
N GLU A 540 -12.23 12.91 20.48
CA GLU A 540 -12.61 14.26 20.87
C GLU A 540 -13.45 15.00 19.82
N PHE A 541 -13.37 14.64 18.54
CA PHE A 541 -14.20 15.24 17.49
C PHE A 541 -15.69 15.00 17.71
N VAL A 542 -16.06 13.90 18.38
CA VAL A 542 -17.47 13.64 18.72
C VAL A 542 -18.04 14.79 19.55
N GLN A 543 -17.37 15.17 20.64
CA GLN A 543 -17.82 16.27 21.52
C GLN A 543 -17.62 17.66 20.90
N GLN A 544 -16.71 17.80 19.94
CA GLN A 544 -16.53 19.06 19.22
C GLN A 544 -17.65 19.31 18.20
N ILE A 545 -18.35 18.28 17.75
CA ILE A 545 -19.41 18.37 16.73
C ILE A 545 -20.82 18.37 17.34
N TRP A 546 -21.12 17.46 18.27
CA TRP A 546 -22.47 17.19 18.78
C TRP A 546 -22.72 17.61 20.23
#